data_AF-T2IWR8-F1
#
_entry.id   AF-T2IWR8-F1
#
_cell.length_a   1.000
_cell.length_b   1.000
_cell.length_c   1.000
_cell.angle_alpha   90.00
_cell.angle_beta   90.00
_cell.angle_gamma   90.00
#
_symmetry.space_group_name_H-M   'P 1'
#
loop_
_entity.id
_entity.type
_entity.pdbx_description
1 polymer ?
#
loop_
_entity_poly.entity_id
_entity_poly.type
_entity_poly.pdbx_seq_one_letter_code
_entity_poly.pdbx_strand_id
1 'polypeptide(L)'
;MTCLLIQSLIIEAFAIAAYNIYIPVADPFARKITENVVKDEYSHLNFGEVWLKENFEASKAELEQANKENLPIVWQMLNEVEDDAEILGMEKEALVEDFMISYGEALGNIGFSTREIMKMSAHGLAAV
;
A
#
# COMPACT_ATOMS: atom_id res chain seq x y z
N MET A 1 0.54 17.61 -1.75
CA MET A 1 1.21 16.36 -1.32
C MET A 1 0.27 15.17 -1.32
N THR A 2 -0.96 15.36 -0.85
CA THR A 2 -1.97 14.30 -0.68
C THR A 2 -2.12 13.37 -1.90
N CYS A 3 -2.12 13.90 -3.12
CA CYS A 3 -2.25 13.07 -4.33
C CYS A 3 -1.11 12.05 -4.50
N LEU A 4 0.13 12.43 -4.16
CA LEU A 4 1.29 11.52 -4.24
C LEU A 4 1.21 10.45 -3.14
N LEU A 5 0.72 10.80 -1.95
CA LEU A 5 0.50 9.79 -0.91
C LEU A 5 -0.59 8.79 -1.31
N ILE A 6 -1.71 9.27 -1.86
CA ILE A 6 -2.81 8.39 -2.28
C ILE A 6 -2.35 7.48 -3.41
N GLN A 7 -1.91 8.05 -4.53
CA GLN A 7 -1.56 7.22 -5.69
C GLN A 7 -0.26 6.45 -5.43
N SER A 8 0.84 7.18 -5.19
CA SER A 8 2.19 6.63 -5.23
C SER A 8 2.64 5.93 -3.96
N LEU A 9 1.80 5.83 -2.92
CA LEU A 9 2.09 5.03 -1.72
C LEU A 9 0.95 4.11 -1.36
N ILE A 10 -0.27 4.65 -1.15
CA ILE A 10 -1.40 3.83 -0.71
C ILE A 10 -1.86 2.88 -1.81
N ILE A 11 -2.15 3.40 -3.02
CA ILE A 11 -2.69 2.59 -4.11
C ILE A 11 -1.63 1.65 -4.68
N GLU A 12 -0.40 2.11 -4.93
CA GLU A 12 0.69 1.21 -5.34
C GLU A 12 0.97 0.15 -4.27
N ALA A 13 0.98 0.58 -2.99
CA ALA A 13 0.92 -0.23 -1.78
C ALA A 13 0.01 -1.46 -1.90
N PHE A 14 -1.26 -1.12 -2.13
CA PHE A 14 -2.37 -2.05 -2.20
C PHE A 14 -2.31 -2.94 -3.44
N ALA A 15 -1.91 -2.38 -4.59
CA ALA A 15 -1.79 -3.11 -5.84
C ALA A 15 -0.69 -4.18 -5.76
N ILE A 16 0.49 -3.81 -5.26
CA ILE A 16 1.61 -4.74 -5.07
C ILE A 16 1.17 -5.90 -4.15
N ALA A 17 0.51 -5.60 -3.03
CA ALA A 17 -0.03 -6.60 -2.12
C ALA A 17 -1.03 -7.55 -2.82
N ALA A 18 -2.03 -6.98 -3.50
CA ALA A 18 -3.03 -7.76 -4.21
C ALA A 18 -2.39 -8.68 -5.27
N TYR A 19 -1.42 -8.17 -6.03
CA TYR A 19 -0.75 -8.95 -7.06
C TYR A 19 0.13 -10.06 -6.48
N ASN A 20 0.89 -9.79 -5.41
CA ASN A 20 1.73 -10.78 -4.75
C ASN A 20 0.90 -11.93 -4.18
N ILE A 21 -0.25 -11.63 -3.58
CA ILE A 21 -1.16 -12.65 -3.04
C ILE A 21 -1.94 -13.38 -4.14
N TYR A 22 -2.24 -12.71 -5.25
CA TYR A 22 -2.95 -13.32 -6.38
C TYR A 22 -2.08 -14.28 -7.21
N ILE A 23 -0.81 -13.94 -7.47
CA ILE A 23 0.11 -14.73 -8.34
C ILE A 23 0.13 -16.24 -8.02
N PRO A 24 0.23 -16.68 -6.75
CA PRO A 24 0.25 -18.10 -6.39
C PRO A 24 -1.05 -18.85 -6.73
N VAL A 25 -2.19 -18.17 -6.69
CA VAL A 25 -3.53 -18.77 -6.87
C VAL A 25 -4.12 -18.51 -8.27
N ALA A 26 -3.55 -17.58 -9.01
CA ALA A 26 -3.94 -17.24 -10.37
C ALA A 26 -3.78 -18.41 -11.35
N ASP A 27 -4.68 -18.45 -12.34
CA ASP A 27 -4.54 -19.36 -13.49
C ASP A 27 -3.27 -19.03 -14.32
N PRO A 28 -2.76 -19.95 -15.15
CA PRO A 28 -1.50 -19.76 -15.87
C PRO A 28 -1.46 -18.52 -16.79
N PHE A 29 -2.60 -18.11 -17.35
CA PHE A 29 -2.67 -16.93 -18.21
C PHE A 29 -2.58 -15.66 -17.37
N ALA A 30 -3.43 -15.55 -16.34
CA ALA A 30 -3.44 -14.37 -15.47
C ALA A 30 -2.11 -14.20 -14.71
N ARG A 31 -1.54 -15.29 -14.19
CA ARG A 31 -0.25 -15.28 -13.47
C ARG A 31 0.84 -14.58 -14.29
N LYS A 32 1.02 -14.99 -15.55
CA LYS A 32 2.05 -14.42 -16.42
C LYS A 32 1.86 -12.93 -16.66
N ILE A 33 0.61 -12.47 -16.75
CA ILE A 33 0.31 -11.04 -16.92
C ILE A 33 0.66 -10.31 -15.62
N THR A 34 0.15 -10.78 -14.49
CA THR A 34 0.36 -10.16 -13.18
C THR A 34 1.84 -10.08 -12.79
N GLU A 35 2.64 -11.11 -13.06
CA GLU A 35 4.10 -11.10 -12.83
C GLU A 35 4.84 -10.00 -13.61
N ASN A 36 4.32 -9.60 -14.77
CA ASN A 36 4.90 -8.48 -15.53
C ASN A 36 4.43 -7.13 -14.98
N VAL A 37 3.15 -7.02 -14.61
CA VAL A 37 2.59 -5.79 -14.02
C VAL A 37 3.30 -5.45 -12.70
N VAL A 38 3.55 -6.44 -11.83
CA VAL A 38 4.27 -6.22 -10.56
C VAL A 38 5.63 -5.53 -10.78
N LYS A 39 6.36 -5.90 -11.83
CA LYS A 39 7.66 -5.28 -12.15
C LYS A 39 7.52 -3.81 -12.52
N ASP A 40 6.44 -3.46 -13.21
CA ASP A 40 6.14 -2.08 -13.60
C ASP A 40 5.71 -1.25 -12.39
N GLU A 41 4.87 -1.79 -11.49
CA GLU A 41 4.40 -1.04 -10.30
C GLU A 41 5.51 -0.70 -9.31
N TYR A 42 6.52 -1.56 -9.14
CA TYR A 42 7.69 -1.20 -8.33
C TYR A 42 8.40 0.05 -8.84
N SER A 43 8.29 0.36 -10.14
CA SER A 43 8.84 1.58 -10.73
C SER A 43 7.96 2.81 -10.45
N HIS A 44 6.62 2.64 -10.39
CA HIS A 44 5.68 3.71 -10.05
C HIS A 44 5.78 4.13 -8.58
N LEU A 45 5.84 3.16 -7.67
CA LEU A 45 6.06 3.39 -6.23
C LEU A 45 7.34 4.23 -6.01
N ASN A 46 8.41 3.85 -6.70
CA ASN A 46 9.72 4.51 -6.61
C ASN A 46 9.68 5.99 -7.03
N PHE A 47 8.91 6.37 -8.06
CA PHE A 47 8.83 7.77 -8.50
C PHE A 47 8.27 8.69 -7.40
N GLY A 48 7.14 8.33 -6.80
CA GLY A 48 6.54 9.13 -5.73
C GLY A 48 7.41 9.13 -4.48
N GLU A 49 8.01 7.99 -4.14
CA GLU A 49 8.91 7.85 -2.99
C GLU A 49 10.13 8.79 -3.11
N VAL A 50 10.80 8.81 -4.26
CA VAL A 50 11.97 9.69 -4.51
C VAL A 50 11.58 11.16 -4.37
N TRP A 51 10.47 11.57 -4.98
CA TRP A 51 10.02 12.96 -4.90
C TRP A 51 9.68 13.35 -3.44
N LEU A 52 8.96 12.49 -2.72
CA LEU A 52 8.56 12.73 -1.33
C LEU A 52 9.75 12.77 -0.39
N LYS A 53 10.76 11.94 -0.64
CA LYS A 53 12.03 11.93 0.09
C LYS A 53 12.79 13.24 -0.08
N GLU A 54 12.91 13.73 -1.31
CA GLU A 54 13.59 15.00 -1.61
C GLU A 54 12.90 16.21 -0.98
N ASN A 55 11.59 16.11 -0.73
CA ASN A 55 10.76 17.19 -0.19
C ASN A 55 10.26 16.89 1.23
N PHE A 56 10.86 15.94 1.95
CA PHE A 56 10.29 15.35 3.17
C PHE A 56 9.95 16.39 4.25
N GLU A 57 10.89 17.27 4.61
CA GLU A 57 10.69 18.27 5.66
C GLU A 57 9.52 19.22 5.37
N ALA A 58 9.33 19.61 4.11
CA ALA A 58 8.22 20.46 3.69
C ALA A 58 6.89 19.69 3.61
N SER A 59 6.95 18.36 3.44
CA SER A 59 5.82 17.50 3.12
C SER A 59 5.27 16.75 4.32
N LYS A 60 6.09 16.57 5.36
CA LYS A 60 5.82 15.64 6.48
C LYS A 60 4.46 15.85 7.15
N ALA A 61 4.14 17.08 7.53
CA ALA A 61 2.89 17.38 8.22
C ALA A 61 1.65 17.10 7.34
N GLU A 62 1.73 17.41 6.04
CA GLU A 62 0.66 17.10 5.09
C GLU A 62 0.53 15.59 4.85
N LEU A 63 1.65 14.86 4.79
CA LEU A 63 1.66 13.40 4.67
C LEU A 63 1.02 12.71 5.88
N GLU A 64 1.32 13.17 7.10
CA GLU A 64 0.72 12.61 8.32
C GLU A 64 -0.81 12.83 8.34
N GLN A 65 -1.27 14.02 7.93
CA GLN A 65 -2.69 14.33 7.85
C GLN A 65 -3.38 13.53 6.75
N ALA A 66 -2.78 13.47 5.56
CA ALA A 66 -3.30 12.69 4.44
C ALA A 66 -3.37 11.19 4.77
N ASN A 67 -2.36 10.63 5.44
CA ASN A 67 -2.40 9.25 5.92
C ASN A 67 -3.59 9.02 6.88
N LYS A 68 -3.80 9.93 7.84
CA LYS A 68 -4.90 9.83 8.80
C LYS A 68 -6.27 9.83 8.12
N GLU A 69 -6.43 10.59 7.04
CA GLU A 69 -7.68 10.70 6.30
C GLU A 69 -7.92 9.51 5.35
N ASN A 70 -6.87 8.96 4.76
CA ASN A 70 -6.99 8.01 3.65
C ASN A 70 -6.70 6.55 4.01
N LEU A 71 -5.83 6.29 5.00
CA LEU A 71 -5.53 4.91 5.40
C LEU A 71 -6.76 4.14 5.94
N PRO A 72 -7.71 4.77 6.68
CA PRO A 72 -8.98 4.13 7.04
C PRO A 72 -9.79 3.60 5.85
N ILE A 73 -9.70 4.27 4.70
CA ILE A 73 -10.44 3.89 3.49
C ILE A 73 -9.87 2.59 2.93
N VAL A 74 -8.56 2.38 3.02
CA VAL A 74 -7.92 1.11 2.60
C VAL A 74 -8.46 -0.07 3.40
N TRP A 75 -8.72 0.12 4.70
CA TRP A 75 -9.31 -0.94 5.53
C TRP A 75 -10.76 -1.23 5.15
N GLN A 76 -11.53 -0.19 4.81
CA GLN A 76 -12.87 -0.37 4.26
C GLN A 76 -12.81 -1.16 2.94
N MET A 77 -11.89 -0.80 2.04
CA MET A 77 -11.69 -1.53 0.79
C MET A 77 -11.33 -3.00 1.03
N LEU A 78 -10.42 -3.31 1.97
CA LEU A 78 -10.05 -4.70 2.32
C LEU A 78 -11.22 -5.48 2.92
N ASN A 79 -12.08 -4.84 3.71
CA ASN A 79 -13.29 -5.47 4.22
C ASN A 79 -14.31 -5.72 3.11
N GLU A 80 -14.46 -4.78 2.17
CA GLU A 80 -15.42 -4.88 1.07
C GLU A 80 -15.06 -5.97 0.05
N VAL A 81 -13.78 -6.31 -0.10
CA VAL A 81 -13.33 -7.34 -1.05
C VAL A 81 -13.09 -8.71 -0.41
N GLU A 82 -13.30 -8.86 0.90
CA GLU A 82 -12.95 -10.08 1.66
C GLU A 82 -13.59 -11.35 1.07
N ASP A 83 -14.91 -11.34 0.88
CA ASP A 83 -15.65 -12.51 0.39
C ASP A 83 -15.20 -12.92 -1.03
N ASP A 84 -15.00 -11.94 -1.92
CA ASP A 84 -14.57 -12.20 -3.30
C ASP A 84 -13.09 -12.64 -3.36
N ALA A 85 -12.26 -12.09 -2.49
CA ALA A 85 -10.86 -12.47 -2.35
C ALA A 85 -10.74 -13.92 -1.86
N GLU A 86 -11.55 -14.33 -0.89
CA GLU A 86 -11.59 -15.71 -0.39
C GLU A 86 -11.97 -16.70 -1.51
N ILE A 87 -12.96 -16.36 -2.35
CA ILE A 87 -13.33 -17.17 -3.53
C ILE A 87 -12.15 -17.35 -4.50
N LEU A 88 -11.31 -16.33 -4.64
CA LEU A 88 -10.10 -16.37 -5.46
C LEU A 88 -8.90 -17.04 -4.76
N GLY A 89 -9.04 -17.44 -3.50
CA GLY A 89 -7.95 -18.03 -2.69
C GLY A 89 -6.98 -17.01 -2.12
N MET A 90 -7.40 -15.75 -1.98
CA MET A 90 -6.61 -14.65 -1.45
C MET A 90 -7.06 -14.33 -0.01
N GLU A 91 -6.29 -14.77 0.97
CA GLU A 91 -6.59 -14.51 2.39
C GLU A 91 -6.43 -13.03 2.73
N LYS A 92 -7.43 -12.46 3.41
CA LYS A 92 -7.44 -11.05 3.81
C LYS A 92 -6.25 -10.69 4.72
N GLU A 93 -5.90 -11.57 5.65
CA GLU A 93 -4.76 -11.37 6.55
C GLU A 93 -3.46 -11.25 5.76
N ALA A 94 -3.29 -12.05 4.69
CA ALA A 94 -2.12 -12.00 3.84
C ALA A 94 -2.06 -10.69 3.03
N LEU A 95 -3.23 -10.19 2.56
CA LEU A 95 -3.33 -8.88 1.91
C LEU A 95 -2.97 -7.74 2.85
N VAL A 96 -3.47 -7.76 4.10
CA VAL A 96 -3.14 -6.78 5.13
C VAL A 96 -1.63 -6.81 5.43
N GLU A 97 -1.05 -7.99 5.61
CA GLU A 97 0.37 -8.16 5.91
C GLU A 97 1.26 -7.57 4.80
N ASP A 98 1.06 -7.98 3.55
CA ASP A 98 1.90 -7.54 2.43
C ASP A 98 1.76 -6.02 2.17
N PHE A 99 0.53 -5.49 2.29
CA PHE A 99 0.28 -4.05 2.21
C PHE A 99 1.05 -3.28 3.30
N MET A 100 0.99 -3.74 4.55
CA MET A 100 1.63 -3.07 5.68
C MET A 100 3.16 -3.09 5.57
N ILE A 101 3.73 -4.17 5.04
CA ILE A 101 5.16 -4.27 4.74
C ILE A 101 5.53 -3.24 3.69
N SER A 102 4.89 -3.27 2.51
CA SER A 102 5.26 -2.40 1.39
C SER A 102 5.03 -0.92 1.70
N TYR A 103 3.89 -0.57 2.31
CA TYR A 103 3.60 0.80 2.72
C TYR A 103 4.56 1.30 3.82
N GLY A 104 4.88 0.45 4.79
CA GLY A 104 5.83 0.77 5.86
C GLY A 104 7.25 0.99 5.36
N GLU A 105 7.72 0.15 4.43
CA GLU A 105 9.02 0.32 3.76
C GLU A 105 9.08 1.65 2.99
N ALA A 106 8.05 1.98 2.22
CA ALA A 106 7.99 3.22 1.46
C ALA A 106 8.02 4.46 2.38
N LEU A 107 7.26 4.45 3.49
CA LEU A 107 7.32 5.53 4.50
C LEU A 107 8.72 5.65 5.12
N GLY A 108 9.37 4.52 5.41
CA GLY A 108 10.74 4.50 5.94
C GLY A 108 11.75 5.08 4.96
N ASN A 109 11.64 4.74 3.68
CA ASN A 109 12.54 5.23 2.64
C ASN A 109 12.41 6.75 2.40
N ILE A 110 11.19 7.29 2.57
CA ILE A 110 10.90 8.74 2.50
C ILE A 110 11.56 9.49 3.67
N GLY A 111 11.62 8.88 4.86
CA GLY A 111 12.29 9.46 6.02
C GLY A 111 11.54 9.37 7.35
N PHE A 112 10.38 8.69 7.38
CA PHE A 112 9.68 8.46 8.65
C PHE A 112 10.44 7.48 9.54
N SER A 113 10.51 7.76 10.83
CA SER A 113 11.06 6.84 11.82
C SER A 113 10.12 5.65 12.06
N THR A 114 10.65 4.53 12.56
CA THR A 114 9.85 3.36 12.94
C THR A 114 8.69 3.71 13.87
N ARG A 115 8.90 4.65 14.81
CA ARG A 115 7.84 5.09 15.73
C ARG A 115 6.72 5.82 14.99
N GLU A 116 7.06 6.65 14.01
CA GLU A 116 6.09 7.40 13.21
C GLU A 116 5.32 6.46 12.29
N ILE A 117 6.00 5.51 11.64
CA ILE A 117 5.37 4.48 10.82
C ILE A 117 4.34 3.71 11.64
N MET A 118 4.71 3.18 12.82
CA MET A 118 3.78 2.44 13.69
C MET A 118 2.56 3.29 14.09
N LYS A 119 2.76 4.59 14.37
CA LYS A 119 1.67 5.51 14.68
C LYS A 119 0.76 5.74 13.46
N MET A 120 1.35 5.93 12.29
CA MET A 120 0.62 6.15 11.03
C MET A 120 -0.19 4.92 10.63
N SER A 121 0.41 3.74 10.70
CA SER A 121 -0.24 2.45 10.47
C SER A 121 -1.44 2.21 11.39
N ALA A 122 -1.32 2.60 12.66
CA ALA A 122 -2.41 2.47 13.63
C ALA A 122 -3.63 3.35 13.29
N HIS A 123 -3.50 4.38 12.45
CA HIS A 123 -4.67 5.15 12.00
C HIS A 123 -5.60 4.32 11.12
N GLY A 124 -5.08 3.34 10.36
CA GLY A 124 -5.93 2.40 9.62
C GLY A 124 -6.84 1.63 10.58
N LEU A 125 -6.28 1.16 11.71
CA LEU A 125 -7.00 0.42 12.74
C LEU A 125 -8.05 1.26 13.50
N ALA A 126 -8.10 2.58 13.30
CA ALA A 126 -9.16 3.43 13.86
C ALA A 126 -10.48 3.32 13.10
N ALA A 127 -10.49 2.62 11.96
CA ALA A 127 -11.68 2.33 11.14
C ALA A 127 -12.45 1.05 11.57
N VAL A 128 -12.01 0.40 12.66
CA VAL A 128 -12.63 -0.81 13.22
C VAL A 128 -13.86 -0.47 14.05
#